data_AF-E0VD26-F1
#
_entry.id   AF-E0VD26-F1
#
_cell.length_a   1.000
_cell.length_b   1.000
_cell.length_c   1.000
_cell.angle_alpha   90.00
_cell.angle_beta   90.00
_cell.angle_gamma   90.00
#
_symmetry.space_group_name_H-M   'P 1'
#
loop_
_entity.id
_entity.type
_entity.pdbx_description
1 polymer ?
#
loop_
_entity_poly.entity_id
_entity_poly.type
_entity_poly.pdbx_seq_one_letter_code
_entity_poly.pdbx_strand_id
1 'polypeptide(L)' 'MRQKLGYLIHFDKKSERSQSLQIKKFAMISTMLNQLSENSQCCYKPEVFIPVDEELQPSKTGFRVTHYMPNKPDKFGIKF' A
#
# COMPACT_ATOMS: atom_id res chain seq x y z
N MET A 1 27.05 1.36 10.37
CA MET A 1 26.19 0.18 10.64
C MET A 1 24.70 0.57 10.69
N ARG A 2 24.07 0.91 9.55
CA ARG A 2 22.64 1.34 9.51
C ARG A 2 21.82 0.72 8.37
N GLN A 3 22.29 -0.34 7.72
CA GLN A 3 21.60 -0.93 6.55
C GLN A 3 20.99 -2.33 6.79
N LYS A 4 21.11 -2.91 8.00
CA LYS A 4 20.71 -4.33 8.20
C LYS A 4 19.24 -4.54 8.57
N LEU A 5 18.54 -3.52 9.07
CA LEU A 5 17.18 -3.68 9.59
C LEU A 5 16.11 -3.71 8.49
N GLY A 6 16.24 -2.89 7.45
CA GLY A 6 15.22 -2.76 6.40
C GLY A 6 14.96 -4.06 5.63
N TYR A 7 15.96 -4.93 5.50
CA TYR A 7 15.82 -6.21 4.80
C TYR A 7 15.07 -7.30 5.58
N LEU A 8 14.87 -7.12 6.89
CA LEU A 8 14.26 -8.13 7.76
C LEU A 8 12.79 -7.86 8.08
N ILE A 9 12.24 -6.73 7.63
CA ILE A 9 10.87 -6.33 7.95
C ILE A 9 9.91 -7.03 6.99
N HIS A 10 9.03 -7.85 7.55
CA HIS A 10 7.93 -8.49 6.85
C HIS A 10 6.63 -8.27 7.63
N PHE A 11 5.56 -7.94 6.92
CA PHE A 11 4.23 -7.69 7.50
C PHE A 11 3.28 -8.88 7.31
N ASP A 12 3.79 -9.99 6.76
CA ASP A 12 3.05 -11.20 6.44
C ASP A 12 3.76 -12.46 6.92
N LYS A 13 2.98 -13.55 7.01
CA LYS A 13 3.51 -14.87 7.31
C LYS A 13 4.04 -15.52 6.03
N LYS A 14 5.34 -15.79 5.99
CA LYS A 14 6.01 -16.41 4.83
C LYS A 14 5.37 -17.74 4.40
N SER A 15 4.82 -18.53 5.33
CA SER A 15 4.17 -19.82 5.06
C SER A 15 2.90 -19.69 4.20
N GLU A 16 2.14 -18.61 4.38
CA GLU A 16 0.84 -18.39 3.73
C GLU A 16 0.95 -17.53 2.46
N ARG A 17 2.08 -16.83 2.29
CA ARG A 17 2.34 -15.83 1.24
C ARG A 17 1.93 -16.29 -0.17
N SER A 18 2.32 -17.52 -0.56
CA SER A 18 2.04 -18.04 -1.91
C SER A 18 0.54 -18.11 -2.20
N GLN A 19 -0.24 -18.63 -1.24
CA GLN A 19 -1.70 -18.74 -1.37
C GLN A 19 -2.34 -17.36 -1.34
N SER A 20 -1.89 -16.47 -0.44
CA SER A 20 -2.47 -15.13 -0.31
C SER A 20 -2.24 -14.27 -1.55
N LEU A 21 -1.08 -14.38 -2.23
CA LEU A 21 -0.78 -13.63 -3.46
C LEU A 21 -1.66 -14.03 -4.66
N GLN A 22 -2.21 -15.25 -4.68
CA GLN A 22 -3.19 -15.66 -5.69
C GLN A 22 -4.53 -14.95 -5.50
N ILE A 23 -4.89 -14.67 -4.24
CA ILE A 23 -6.19 -14.08 -3.89
C ILE A 23 -6.12 -12.55 -3.90
N LYS A 24 -5.06 -11.97 -3.31
CA LYS A 24 -4.93 -10.52 -3.09
C LYS A 24 -3.60 -10.01 -3.64
N LYS A 25 -3.65 -8.99 -4.50
CA LYS A 25 -2.45 -8.35 -5.08
C LYS A 25 -1.55 -7.72 -4.00
N PHE A 26 -2.15 -7.18 -2.93
CA PHE A 26 -1.44 -6.56 -1.80
C PHE A 26 -1.37 -7.46 -0.56
N ALA A 27 -1.42 -8.78 -0.72
CA ALA A 27 -1.45 -9.73 0.39
C ALA A 27 -0.35 -9.50 1.45
N MET A 28 0.84 -9.09 1.03
CA MET A 28 2.00 -8.91 1.93
C MET A 28 1.83 -7.74 2.92
N ILE A 29 0.93 -6.78 2.65
CA ILE A 29 0.71 -5.60 3.49
C ILE A 29 -0.77 -5.41 3.87
N SER A 30 -1.67 -6.28 3.39
CA SER A 30 -3.11 -6.06 3.52
C SER A 30 -3.58 -6.00 4.97
N THR A 31 -2.99 -6.82 5.84
CA THR A 31 -3.38 -6.82 7.27
C THR A 31 -3.07 -5.48 7.92
N MET A 32 -1.87 -4.95 7.66
CA MET A 32 -1.44 -3.64 8.15
C MET A 32 -2.29 -2.50 7.59
N LEU A 33 -2.56 -2.51 6.28
CA LEU A 33 -3.40 -1.48 5.65
C LEU A 33 -4.83 -1.48 6.19
N ASN A 34 -5.41 -2.65 6.43
CA ASN A 34 -6.75 -2.76 7.01
C ASN A 34 -6.79 -2.19 8.43
N GLN A 35 -5.83 -2.57 9.27
CA GLN A 35 -5.72 -2.05 10.63
C GLN A 35 -5.50 -0.53 10.64
N LEU A 36 -4.66 -0.03 9.73
CA LEU A 36 -4.44 1.41 9.59
C LEU A 36 -5.73 2.14 9.22
N SER A 37 -6.49 1.61 8.26
CA SER A 37 -7.77 2.17 7.81
C SER A 37 -8.80 2.18 8.94
N GLU A 38 -8.99 1.04 9.61
CA GLU A 38 -9.91 0.88 10.75
C GLU A 38 -9.56 1.86 11.88
N ASN A 39 -8.28 1.94 12.25
CA ASN A 39 -7.82 2.85 13.29
C ASN A 39 -8.02 4.33 12.88
N SER A 40 -7.72 4.67 11.62
CA SER A 40 -7.89 6.04 11.12
C SER A 40 -9.35 6.49 11.19
N GLN A 41 -10.28 5.59 10.83
CA GLN A 41 -11.72 5.84 10.92
C GLN A 41 -12.20 5.94 12.38
N CYS A 42 -11.63 5.16 13.30
CA CYS A 42 -11.96 5.24 14.72
C CYS A 42 -11.46 6.55 15.37
N CYS A 43 -10.33 7.09 14.91
CA CYS A 43 -9.70 8.25 15.51
C CYS A 43 -10.30 9.60 15.08
N TYR A 44 -11.01 9.65 13.94
CA TYR A 44 -11.51 10.92 13.40
C TYR A 44 -12.93 10.79 12.85
N LYS A 45 -13.79 11.74 13.24
CA LYS A 45 -15.14 11.87 12.67
C LYS A 45 -15.07 12.86 11.51
N PRO A 46 -15.38 12.43 10.27
CA PRO A 46 -15.34 13.33 9.13
C PRO A 46 -16.47 14.36 9.18
N GLU A 47 -16.23 15.49 8.51
CA GLU A 47 -17.25 16.50 8.26
C GLU A 47 -18.20 16.09 7.13
N VAL A 48 -19.22 16.91 6.86
CA VAL A 48 -20.29 16.63 5.88
C VAL A 48 -19.75 16.48 4.45
N PHE A 49 -18.61 17.09 4.13
CA PHE A 49 -18.00 17.02 2.81
C PHE A 49 -16.60 16.41 2.89
N ILE A 50 -16.42 15.24 2.25
CA ILE A 50 -15.14 14.54 2.17
C ILE A 50 -14.72 14.56 0.70
N PRO A 51 -13.65 15.29 0.32
CA PRO A 51 -13.11 15.20 -1.02
C PRO A 51 -12.50 13.81 -1.23
N VAL A 52 -12.88 13.14 -2.31
CA VAL A 52 -12.30 11.87 -2.75
C VAL A 52 -11.54 12.13 -4.04
N ASP A 53 -10.24 11.84 -4.04
CA ASP A 53 -9.36 11.99 -5.20
C ASP A 53 -8.35 10.83 -5.23
N GLU A 54 -7.72 10.64 -6.38
CA GLU A 54 -6.73 9.59 -6.63
C GLU A 54 -5.33 10.03 -6.23
N GLU A 55 -4.67 9.21 -5.41
CA GLU A 55 -3.28 9.43 -5.02
C GLU A 55 -2.35 8.43 -5.72
N LEU A 56 -1.28 8.95 -6.34
CA LEU A 56 -0.25 8.12 -6.97
C LEU A 56 1.00 8.13 -6.09
N GLN A 57 1.25 7.01 -5.42
CA GLN A 57 2.45 6.81 -4.62
C GLN A 57 3.62 6.42 -5.54
N PRO A 58 4.68 7.24 -5.65
CA PRO A 58 5.78 7.01 -6.59
C PRO A 58 6.48 5.67 -6.38
N SER A 59 6.62 4.89 -7.45
CA SER A 59 7.32 3.61 -7.40
C SER A 59 7.81 3.23 -8.80
N LYS A 60 9.12 3.02 -8.91
CA LYS A 60 9.76 2.48 -10.12
C LYS A 60 10.00 0.97 -10.02
N THR A 61 9.42 0.32 -9.01
CA THR A 61 9.54 -1.13 -8.85
C THR A 61 8.68 -1.82 -9.92
N GLY A 62 9.19 -2.90 -10.49
CA GLY A 62 8.48 -3.73 -11.48
C GLY A 62 7.34 -4.56 -10.89
N PHE A 63 6.62 -4.01 -9.91
CA PHE A 63 5.52 -4.67 -9.24
C PHE A 63 4.27 -4.68 -10.12
N ARG A 64 3.41 -5.71 -9.97
CA ARG A 64 2.28 -5.98 -10.88
C ARG A 64 1.16 -4.93 -10.88
N VAL A 65 1.19 -3.96 -9.96
CA VAL A 65 0.17 -2.92 -9.79
C VAL A 65 0.72 -1.52 -10.01
N THR A 66 1.93 -1.39 -10.53
CA THR A 66 2.48 -0.09 -10.92
C THR A 66 1.73 0.42 -12.15
N HIS A 67 1.20 1.63 -12.06
CA HIS A 67 0.48 2.31 -13.12
C HIS A 67 1.30 3.48 -13.65
N TYR A 68 1.08 3.81 -14.93
CA TYR A 68 1.59 5.02 -15.54
C TYR A 68 0.51 6.10 -15.60
N MET A 69 0.79 7.31 -15.11
CA MET A 69 -0.11 8.47 -15.18
C MET A 69 0.65 9.67 -15.76
N PRO A 70 0.38 10.09 -17.01
CA PRO A 70 1.21 11.10 -17.69
C PRO A 70 1.12 12.50 -17.07
N ASN A 71 0.01 12.82 -16.41
CA ASN A 71 -0.27 14.13 -15.83
C ASN A 71 0.25 14.30 -14.39
N LYS A 72 0.80 13.24 -13.78
CA LYS A 72 1.37 13.29 -12.43
C LYS A 72 2.89 13.56 -12.52
N PRO A 73 3.49 14.23 -11.52
CA PRO A 73 4.92 14.61 -11.55
C PRO A 73 5.85 13.40 -11.57
N ASP A 74 5.61 12.40 -10.71
CA ASP A 74 6.14 11.05 -10.92
C ASP A 74 5.09 10.24 -11.68
N LYS A 75 5.48 9.74 -12.85
CA LYS A 75 4.55 9.10 -13.76
C LYS A 75 4.30 7.65 -13.42
N PHE A 76 5.20 6.98 -12.70
CA PHE A 76 5.06 5.57 -12.37
C PHE A 76 4.86 5.39 -10.87
N GLY A 77 3.79 4.70 -10.49
CA GLY A 77 3.49 4.50 -9.09
C GLY A 77 2.36 3.53 -8.79
N ILE A 78 2.11 3.34 -7.51
CA ILE A 78 0.95 2.59 -7.02
C ILE A 78 -0.17 3.60 -6.85
N LYS A 79 -1.26 3.39 -7.58
CA LYS A 79 -2.47 4.20 -7.49
C LYS A 79 -3.35 3.68 -6.36
N PHE A 80 -3.77 4.56 -5.46
CA PHE A 80 -4.71 4.30 -4.37
C PHE A 80 -6.06 4.96 -4.62
#